data_AF-A0A395MR57-F1
#
_entry.id   AF-A0A395MR57-F1
#
_cell.length_a   1.000
_cell.length_b   1.000
_cell.length_c   1.000
_cell.angle_alpha   90.00
_cell.angle_beta   90.00
_cell.angle_gamma   90.00
#
_symmetry.space_group_name_H-M   'P 1'
#
loop_
_entity.id
_entity.type
_entity.pdbx_description
1 polymer ?
#
loop_
_entity_poly.entity_id
_entity_poly.type
_entity_poly.pdbx_seq_one_letter_code
_entity_poly.pdbx_strand_id
1 'polypeptide(L)'
;MYSALDPTVKEYTPQFSEETEKRWAEDKSTDSLLTLARIPLLGSAYLGDGKDHYALTYVSEANSMGTRMGFFGTEHAVAMPKVREVNSELQSATSYAAWGTFNWLVPAFHTLNTLPPESIRQTLRSTYMGDTFLVLCRFWRIIHQVILRYYRDQPYPREGLSDHITLAFAEYKYRELIAWAETLPPSMVRSEQSRHHVLIFHIWFHVAILSILHPLTVRARGSLRSVRFKTFPLVYRKNYMSSTYTMLWHTGLIHVANANLGDTKDPAWRFYLFFCIQCYGRLRQAYRFAEAIGRSLLSMALQQGDLPASEARHIMEQYEESRLINPPYDIRATFMADLNLAMTNPSEASVESLADRFEDIAIFQEFTNAVGSGEDELIESDDNSWDTL
;
A
#
# COMPACT_ATOMS: atom_id res chain seq x y z
N MET A 1 -7.29 12.35 1.61
CA MET A 1 -8.63 12.59 1.02
C MET A 1 -8.80 14.05 0.60
N TYR A 2 -7.71 14.65 0.13
CA TYR A 2 -7.57 16.05 -0.24
C TYR A 2 -6.69 16.10 -1.48
N SER A 3 -7.11 15.38 -2.52
CA SER A 3 -6.32 15.21 -3.75
C SER A 3 -7.21 15.59 -4.92
N ALA A 4 -6.70 16.48 -5.76
CA ALA A 4 -7.24 16.81 -7.06
C ALA A 4 -6.07 16.90 -8.04
N LEU A 5 -6.31 16.62 -9.31
CA LEU A 5 -5.33 16.82 -10.37
C LEU A 5 -5.63 18.14 -11.07
N ASP A 6 -4.71 19.08 -10.96
CA ASP A 6 -4.72 20.30 -11.76
C ASP A 6 -3.45 20.36 -12.62
N PRO A 7 -3.56 20.17 -13.94
CA PRO A 7 -2.42 20.25 -14.85
C PRO A 7 -1.69 21.58 -14.81
N THR A 8 -2.39 22.68 -14.50
CA THR A 8 -1.81 24.03 -14.43
C THR A 8 -0.89 24.19 -13.22
N VAL A 9 -1.15 23.46 -12.14
CA VAL A 9 -0.34 23.49 -10.92
C VAL A 9 0.87 22.57 -11.03
N LYS A 10 0.85 21.59 -11.96
CA LYS A 10 1.89 20.55 -12.08
C LYS A 10 3.28 21.15 -12.31
N GLU A 11 3.41 22.20 -13.12
CA GLU A 11 4.69 22.86 -13.40
C GLU A 11 5.33 23.50 -12.16
N TYR A 12 4.52 23.88 -11.18
CA TYR A 12 4.96 24.51 -9.92
C TYR A 12 5.38 23.49 -8.84
N THR A 13 5.18 22.18 -9.08
CA THR A 13 5.51 21.13 -8.10
C THR A 13 6.94 21.20 -7.55
N PRO A 14 7.99 21.43 -8.38
CA PRO A 14 9.36 21.55 -7.87
C PRO A 14 9.53 22.75 -6.93
N GLN A 15 8.93 23.90 -7.26
CA GLN A 15 9.02 25.13 -6.48
C GLN A 15 8.29 25.00 -5.14
N PHE A 16 7.10 24.37 -5.14
CA PHE A 16 6.41 24.06 -3.89
C PHE A 16 7.19 23.08 -3.02
N SER A 17 7.87 22.11 -3.63
CA SER A 17 8.70 21.16 -2.90
C SER A 17 9.90 21.85 -2.25
N GLU A 18 10.63 22.68 -3.00
CA GLU A 18 11.79 23.45 -2.50
C GLU A 18 11.40 24.40 -1.36
N GLU A 19 10.33 25.19 -1.53
CA GLU A 19 9.86 26.09 -0.47
C GLU A 19 9.37 25.29 0.76
N THR A 20 8.74 24.13 0.56
CA THR A 20 8.31 23.28 1.67
C THR A 20 9.50 22.71 2.45
N GLU A 21 10.56 22.28 1.76
CA GLU A 21 11.81 21.81 2.36
C GLU A 21 12.49 22.91 3.16
N LYS A 22 12.59 24.12 2.59
CA LYS A 22 13.15 25.28 3.26
C LYS A 22 12.41 25.61 4.56
N ARG A 23 11.08 25.70 4.49
CA ARG A 23 10.22 25.94 5.67
C ARG A 23 10.33 24.82 6.69
N TRP A 24 10.42 23.56 6.23
CA TRP A 24 10.64 22.44 7.12
C TRP A 24 11.97 22.55 7.88
N ALA A 25 13.06 22.93 7.19
CA ALA A 25 14.36 23.11 7.82
C ALA A 25 14.36 24.19 8.91
N GLU A 26 13.59 25.26 8.72
CA GLU A 26 13.37 26.33 9.70
C GLU A 26 12.52 25.84 10.89
N ASP A 27 11.41 25.14 10.63
CA ASP A 27 10.39 24.82 11.62
C ASP A 27 10.62 23.52 12.41
N LYS A 28 11.44 22.58 11.91
CA LYS A 28 11.57 21.21 12.49
C LYS A 28 12.03 21.17 13.95
N SER A 29 12.67 22.23 14.42
CA SER A 29 13.15 22.36 15.81
C SER A 29 12.05 22.81 16.79
N THR A 30 10.92 23.29 16.27
CA THR A 30 9.83 23.84 17.07
C THR A 30 8.66 22.85 17.16
N ASP A 31 8.42 22.35 18.36
CA ASP A 31 7.29 21.46 18.65
C ASP A 31 5.97 22.25 18.64
N SER A 32 5.15 22.04 17.62
CA SER A 32 3.83 22.68 17.49
C SER A 32 2.83 21.75 16.81
N LEU A 33 1.52 21.96 17.05
CA LEU A 33 0.46 21.20 16.39
C LEU A 33 0.51 21.35 14.86
N LEU A 34 0.85 22.55 14.38
CA LEU A 34 0.96 22.84 12.96
C LEU A 34 2.13 22.09 12.34
N THR A 35 3.30 22.12 12.98
CA THR A 35 4.50 21.40 12.54
C THR A 35 4.22 19.90 12.51
N LEU A 36 3.61 19.35 13.58
CA LEU A 36 3.24 17.94 13.66
C LEU A 36 2.26 17.51 12.55
N ALA A 37 1.23 18.33 12.27
CA ALA A 37 0.24 18.03 11.24
C ALA A 37 0.79 18.19 9.80
N ARG A 38 1.84 19.00 9.60
CA ARG A 38 2.51 19.16 8.29
C ARG A 38 3.31 17.94 7.89
N ILE A 39 3.93 17.23 8.84
CA ILE A 39 4.82 16.11 8.54
C ILE A 39 4.14 14.99 7.73
N PRO A 40 2.92 14.51 8.09
CA PRO A 40 2.19 13.53 7.27
C PRO A 40 1.87 13.97 5.84
N LEU A 41 1.57 15.27 5.65
CA LEU A 41 1.25 15.82 4.34
C LEU A 41 2.51 15.84 3.46
N LEU A 42 3.63 16.25 4.03
CA LEU A 42 4.92 16.26 3.37
C LEU A 42 5.38 14.85 3.03
N GLY A 43 5.33 13.92 3.99
CA GLY A 43 5.65 12.52 3.78
C GLY A 43 4.76 11.85 2.72
N SER A 44 3.47 12.21 2.66
CA SER A 44 2.56 11.76 1.59
C SER A 44 2.95 12.30 0.21
N ALA A 45 3.42 13.54 0.13
CA ALA A 45 3.90 14.13 -1.12
C ALA A 45 5.17 13.43 -1.63
N TYR A 46 6.15 13.19 -0.75
CA TYR A 46 7.36 12.43 -1.12
C TYR A 46 7.08 10.98 -1.48
N LEU A 47 6.19 10.31 -0.74
CA LEU A 47 5.73 8.97 -1.12
C LEU A 47 5.16 9.02 -2.54
N GLY A 48 4.28 9.98 -2.81
CA GLY A 48 3.70 10.26 -4.13
C GLY A 48 4.74 10.45 -5.23
N ASP A 49 5.80 11.21 -4.95
CA ASP A 49 6.89 11.51 -5.89
C ASP A 49 7.90 10.36 -6.07
N GLY A 50 7.72 9.22 -5.37
CA GLY A 50 8.65 8.10 -5.44
C GLY A 50 9.95 8.36 -4.67
N LYS A 51 9.86 9.06 -3.54
CA LYS A 51 10.97 9.42 -2.65
C LYS A 51 10.71 8.89 -1.24
N ASP A 52 10.19 7.68 -1.14
CA ASP A 52 9.67 7.11 0.11
C ASP A 52 10.74 6.88 1.20
N HIS A 53 12.01 6.74 0.84
CA HIS A 53 13.14 6.78 1.78
C HIS A 53 13.18 8.09 2.59
N TYR A 54 12.78 9.23 2.03
CA TYR A 54 12.59 10.47 2.80
C TYR A 54 11.34 10.41 3.68
N ALA A 55 10.28 9.72 3.24
CA ALA A 55 9.08 9.53 4.05
C ALA A 55 9.40 8.82 5.38
N LEU A 56 10.32 7.85 5.39
CA LEU A 56 10.82 7.21 6.63
C LEU A 56 11.47 8.20 7.61
N THR A 57 12.20 9.19 7.11
CA THR A 57 12.76 10.27 7.93
C THR A 57 11.64 11.08 8.56
N TYR A 58 10.67 11.54 7.77
CA TYR A 58 9.52 12.31 8.25
C TYR A 58 8.67 11.53 9.26
N VAL A 59 8.49 10.24 9.04
CA VAL A 59 7.87 9.31 9.98
C VAL A 59 8.58 9.33 11.35
N SER A 60 9.92 9.21 11.34
CA SER A 60 10.72 9.20 12.57
C SER A 60 10.62 10.53 13.31
N GLU A 61 10.67 11.64 12.56
CA GLU A 61 10.50 12.99 13.09
C GLU A 61 9.11 13.21 13.69
N ALA A 62 8.05 12.75 13.02
CA ALA A 62 6.67 12.82 13.53
C ALA A 62 6.50 12.04 14.83
N ASN A 63 7.05 10.81 14.90
CA ASN A 63 7.01 10.01 16.12
C ASN A 63 7.79 10.69 17.27
N SER A 64 8.97 11.21 16.97
CA SER A 64 9.82 11.90 17.96
C SER A 64 9.13 13.17 18.48
N MET A 65 8.60 14.01 17.60
CA MET A 65 7.86 15.22 17.94
C MET A 65 6.59 14.90 18.73
N GLY A 66 5.78 13.95 18.27
CA GLY A 66 4.57 13.55 18.99
C GLY A 66 4.87 12.95 20.37
N THR A 67 6.02 12.29 20.55
CA THR A 67 6.48 11.83 21.87
C THR A 67 6.88 12.99 22.77
N ARG A 68 7.67 13.96 22.28
CA ARG A 68 8.05 15.17 23.04
C ARG A 68 6.83 16.01 23.44
N MET A 69 5.83 16.08 22.56
CA MET A 69 4.56 16.75 22.82
C MET A 69 3.62 15.95 23.74
N GLY A 70 3.96 14.70 24.10
CA GLY A 70 3.17 13.84 24.98
C GLY A 70 1.95 13.21 24.32
N PHE A 71 1.88 13.14 22.99
CA PHE A 71 0.79 12.48 22.25
C PHE A 71 1.02 11.00 22.01
N PHE A 72 2.28 10.57 21.98
CA PHE A 72 2.69 9.18 21.83
C PHE A 72 3.52 8.73 23.04
N GLY A 73 3.48 7.45 23.40
CA GLY A 73 4.45 6.85 24.32
C GLY A 73 4.33 7.22 25.81
N THR A 74 3.32 7.99 26.23
CA THR A 74 3.16 8.42 27.62
C THR A 74 2.07 7.66 28.35
N GLU A 75 2.32 7.28 29.61
CA GLU A 75 1.32 6.68 30.49
C GLU A 75 0.25 7.72 30.90
N HIS A 76 -1.00 7.26 30.95
CA HIS A 76 -2.23 8.03 31.21
C HIS A 76 -2.16 9.00 32.41
N ALA A 77 -1.34 8.72 33.42
CA ALA A 77 -1.22 9.57 34.61
C ALA A 77 -0.44 10.88 34.36
N VAL A 78 0.44 10.93 33.34
CA VAL A 78 1.38 12.04 33.11
C VAL A 78 0.91 12.98 31.99
N ALA A 79 0.15 12.49 31.00
CA ALA A 79 -0.31 13.28 29.85
C ALA A 79 -1.55 14.15 30.15
N MET A 80 -2.45 13.66 31.00
CA MET A 80 -3.73 14.30 31.34
C MET A 80 -3.67 15.74 31.87
N PRO A 81 -2.69 16.16 32.71
CA PRO A 81 -2.65 17.52 33.23
C PRO A 81 -2.34 18.57 32.16
N LYS A 82 -1.41 18.30 31.23
CA LYS A 82 -1.00 19.24 30.16
C LYS A 82 -2.07 19.43 29.08
N VAL A 83 -2.87 18.40 28.80
CA VAL A 83 -3.94 18.46 27.78
C VAL A 83 -5.23 19.09 28.32
N ARG A 84 -5.47 19.02 29.65
CA ARG A 84 -6.67 19.62 30.28
C ARG A 84 -6.59 21.14 30.47
N GLU A 85 -5.41 21.73 30.46
CA GLU A 85 -5.22 23.20 30.49
C GLU A 85 -5.61 23.88 29.16
N VAL A 86 -5.97 23.10 28.14
CA VAL A 86 -6.20 23.55 26.77
C VAL A 86 -7.68 23.85 26.51
N ASN A 87 -7.97 25.05 25.99
CA ASN A 87 -9.29 25.51 25.51
C ASN A 87 -9.95 24.48 24.56
N SER A 88 -11.28 24.37 24.58
CA SER A 88 -12.07 23.39 23.80
C SER A 88 -11.76 23.34 22.30
N GLU A 89 -11.46 24.49 21.67
CA GLU A 89 -11.05 24.55 20.25
C GLU A 89 -9.69 23.89 20.02
N LEU A 90 -8.75 24.13 20.94
CA LEU A 90 -7.40 23.60 20.85
C LEU A 90 -7.35 22.09 21.18
N GLN A 91 -8.33 21.56 21.93
CA GLN A 91 -8.51 20.11 22.12
C GLN A 91 -8.85 19.38 20.81
N SER A 92 -9.72 19.97 19.99
CA SER A 92 -10.08 19.40 18.68
C SER A 92 -8.90 19.42 17.72
N ALA A 93 -8.19 20.55 17.62
CA ALA A 93 -6.98 20.67 16.80
C ALA A 93 -5.88 19.68 17.25
N THR A 94 -5.69 19.55 18.57
CA THR A 94 -4.76 18.59 19.16
C THR A 94 -5.12 17.15 18.77
N SER A 95 -6.40 16.79 18.89
CA SER A 95 -6.89 15.46 18.53
C SER A 95 -6.68 15.18 17.04
N TYR A 96 -7.00 16.13 16.15
CA TYR A 96 -6.81 15.96 14.70
C TYR A 96 -5.33 15.84 14.33
N ALA A 97 -4.44 16.62 14.95
CA ALA A 97 -3.01 16.52 14.69
C ALA A 97 -2.47 15.17 15.15
N ALA A 98 -2.75 14.76 16.40
CA ALA A 98 -2.24 13.50 16.95
C ALA A 98 -2.80 12.27 16.20
N TRP A 99 -4.11 12.19 16.02
CA TRP A 99 -4.75 11.07 15.32
C TRP A 99 -4.53 11.10 13.81
N GLY A 100 -4.42 12.29 13.20
CA GLY A 100 -4.09 12.44 11.79
C GLY A 100 -2.69 11.92 11.49
N THR A 101 -1.72 12.29 12.34
CA THR A 101 -0.36 11.78 12.27
C THR A 101 -0.32 10.27 12.49
N PHE A 102 -0.99 9.74 13.52
CA PHE A 102 -1.08 8.30 13.75
C PHE A 102 -1.70 7.54 12.56
N ASN A 103 -2.84 8.01 12.04
CA ASN A 103 -3.51 7.40 10.89
C ASN A 103 -2.69 7.43 9.60
N TRP A 104 -1.68 8.30 9.50
CA TRP A 104 -0.71 8.28 8.40
C TRP A 104 0.47 7.34 8.67
N LEU A 105 0.95 7.26 9.90
CA LEU A 105 2.08 6.40 10.28
C LEU A 105 1.76 4.91 10.10
N VAL A 106 0.57 4.47 10.52
CA VAL A 106 0.21 3.04 10.55
C VAL A 106 0.13 2.39 9.15
N PRO A 107 -0.50 3.01 8.13
CA PRO A 107 -0.57 2.42 6.79
C PRO A 107 0.72 2.60 6.00
N ALA A 108 1.49 3.66 6.30
CA ALA A 108 2.66 4.02 5.51
C ALA A 108 3.81 3.05 5.73
N PHE A 109 4.05 2.56 6.96
CA PHE A 109 5.21 1.71 7.23
C PHE A 109 4.97 0.71 8.37
N HIS A 110 5.21 -0.58 8.10
CA HIS A 110 5.09 -1.70 9.04
C HIS A 110 6.09 -1.68 10.22
N THR A 111 6.81 -0.58 10.46
CA THR A 111 8.07 -0.57 11.24
C THR A 111 8.12 0.40 12.43
N LEU A 112 7.01 0.95 12.91
CA LEU A 112 7.06 1.99 13.95
C LEU A 112 6.66 1.56 15.36
N ASN A 113 7.42 2.06 16.34
CA ASN A 113 7.21 1.95 17.79
C ASN A 113 6.11 2.91 18.33
N THR A 114 5.17 3.34 17.49
CA THR A 114 4.21 4.42 17.79
C THR A 114 2.99 3.93 18.55
N LEU A 115 2.91 4.14 19.86
CA LEU A 115 1.65 3.88 20.57
C LEU A 115 0.53 4.80 20.06
N PRO A 116 -0.72 4.30 19.95
CA PRO A 116 -1.85 5.12 19.49
C PRO A 116 -2.07 6.32 20.43
N PRO A 117 -2.47 7.49 19.89
CA PRO A 117 -2.90 8.61 20.72
C PRO A 117 -4.01 8.21 21.69
N GLU A 118 -4.08 8.90 22.83
CA GLU A 118 -5.20 8.71 23.76
C GLU A 118 -6.53 9.18 23.17
N SER A 119 -7.61 8.51 23.59
CA SER A 119 -8.98 8.88 23.26
C SER A 119 -9.36 10.16 24.02
N ILE A 120 -9.10 11.33 23.44
CA ILE A 120 -9.80 12.56 23.83
C ILE A 120 -11.26 12.37 23.40
N ARG A 121 -12.12 11.95 24.35
CA ARG A 121 -13.54 11.72 24.08
C ARG A 121 -14.23 13.04 23.71
N GLN A 122 -14.86 12.99 22.53
CA GLN A 122 -16.13 13.63 22.18
C GLN A 122 -16.17 15.16 22.07
N THR A 123 -15.78 15.66 20.89
CA THR A 123 -16.54 16.68 20.11
C THR A 123 -16.07 16.80 18.66
N LEU A 124 -15.49 15.76 18.06
CA LEU A 124 -15.05 15.78 16.66
C LEU A 124 -16.24 15.58 15.69
N ARG A 125 -17.19 16.53 15.65
CA ARG A 125 -18.14 16.62 14.53
C ARG A 125 -17.42 17.31 13.37
N SER A 126 -16.80 16.52 12.49
CA SER A 126 -16.33 17.06 11.22
C SER A 126 -17.52 17.33 10.30
N THR A 127 -17.65 18.56 9.80
CA THR A 127 -18.54 18.88 8.68
C THR A 127 -18.08 18.21 7.38
N TYR A 128 -16.78 17.90 7.27
CA TYR A 128 -16.16 17.28 6.10
C TYR A 128 -15.97 15.78 6.30
N MET A 129 -16.58 14.95 5.42
CA MET A 129 -16.52 13.47 5.43
C MET A 129 -17.11 12.78 6.68
N GLY A 130 -17.82 13.52 7.53
CA GLY A 130 -18.59 13.00 8.64
C GLY A 130 -17.77 12.15 9.60
N ASP A 131 -18.25 10.94 9.90
CA ASP A 131 -17.66 10.05 10.90
C ASP A 131 -16.39 9.32 10.45
N THR A 132 -15.94 9.53 9.20
CA THR A 132 -14.83 8.76 8.61
C THR A 132 -13.56 8.83 9.44
N PHE A 133 -13.15 10.03 9.87
CA PHE A 133 -11.93 10.19 10.64
C PHE A 133 -11.99 9.41 11.96
N LEU A 134 -13.11 9.52 12.68
CA LEU A 134 -13.33 8.82 13.94
C LEU A 134 -13.31 7.29 13.77
N VAL A 135 -13.94 6.80 12.70
CA VAL A 135 -13.90 5.37 12.35
C VAL A 135 -12.48 4.93 12.04
N LEU A 136 -11.71 5.69 11.26
CA LEU A 136 -10.33 5.38 10.93
C LEU A 136 -9.41 5.35 12.16
N CYS A 137 -9.58 6.27 13.10
CA CYS A 137 -8.82 6.26 14.35
C CYS A 137 -8.97 4.93 15.11
N ARG A 138 -10.22 4.45 15.25
CA ARG A 138 -10.51 3.18 15.92
C ARG A 138 -10.00 1.99 15.13
N PHE A 139 -10.20 2.00 13.81
CA PHE A 139 -9.72 0.98 12.89
C PHE A 139 -8.20 0.81 13.00
N TRP A 140 -7.45 1.88 12.77
CA TRP A 140 -5.99 1.85 12.79
C TRP A 140 -5.42 1.50 14.15
N ARG A 141 -6.13 1.81 15.26
CA ARG A 141 -5.74 1.34 16.59
C ARG A 141 -5.75 -0.19 16.71
N ILE A 142 -6.75 -0.87 16.12
CA ILE A 142 -6.83 -2.35 16.11
C ILE A 142 -5.72 -2.91 15.21
N ILE A 143 -5.59 -2.39 14.00
CA ILE A 143 -4.62 -2.87 13.00
C ILE A 143 -3.18 -2.63 13.46
N HIS A 144 -2.93 -1.51 14.14
CA HIS A 144 -1.62 -1.23 14.70
C HIS A 144 -1.17 -2.32 15.69
N GLN A 145 -2.07 -2.85 16.54
CA GLN A 145 -1.73 -3.96 17.44
C GLN A 145 -1.37 -5.24 16.69
N VAL A 146 -1.98 -5.48 15.52
CA VAL A 146 -1.61 -6.59 14.63
C VAL A 146 -0.20 -6.37 14.07
N ILE A 147 0.07 -5.16 13.54
CA ILE A 147 1.38 -4.79 12.99
C ILE A 147 2.49 -4.97 14.03
N LEU A 148 2.28 -4.49 15.26
CA LEU A 148 3.24 -4.67 16.35
C LEU A 148 3.53 -6.15 16.61
N ARG A 149 2.50 -6.99 16.73
CA ARG A 149 2.68 -8.42 17.01
C ARG A 149 3.37 -9.18 15.87
N TYR A 150 3.11 -8.77 14.62
CA TYR A 150 3.59 -9.45 13.42
C TYR A 150 5.02 -9.07 13.07
N TYR A 151 5.35 -7.78 13.14
CA TYR A 151 6.61 -7.26 12.61
C TYR A 151 7.58 -6.79 13.69
N ARG A 152 7.09 -6.25 14.81
CA ARG A 152 7.94 -5.72 15.89
C ARG A 152 8.30 -6.81 16.91
N ASP A 153 7.29 -7.51 17.42
CA ASP A 153 7.44 -8.46 18.53
C ASP A 153 7.89 -9.85 18.06
N GLN A 154 8.73 -9.90 17.02
CA GLN A 154 9.29 -11.14 16.51
C GLN A 154 10.34 -11.69 17.48
N PRO A 155 10.38 -13.02 17.69
CA PRO A 155 11.46 -13.65 18.45
C PRO A 155 12.81 -13.41 17.76
N TYR A 156 13.90 -13.49 18.54
CA TYR A 156 15.26 -13.51 18.01
C TYR A 156 15.82 -14.94 18.13
N PRO A 157 16.39 -15.54 17.06
CA PRO A 157 16.50 -15.00 15.69
C PRO A 157 15.13 -14.82 15.03
N ARG A 158 15.02 -13.89 14.06
CA ARG A 158 13.75 -13.62 13.37
C ARG A 158 13.26 -14.88 12.67
N GLU A 159 12.07 -15.31 13.05
CA GLU A 159 11.36 -16.43 12.43
C GLU A 159 10.44 -15.92 11.31
N GLY A 160 10.06 -16.82 10.39
CA GLY A 160 9.03 -16.52 9.41
C GLY A 160 7.73 -16.07 10.10
N LEU A 161 6.99 -15.16 9.47
CA LEU A 161 5.72 -14.66 10.02
C LEU A 161 4.72 -15.78 10.34
N SER A 162 4.70 -16.82 9.50
CA SER A 162 3.84 -17.98 9.72
C SER A 162 4.20 -18.73 11.00
N ASP A 163 5.48 -18.78 11.39
CA ASP A 163 5.97 -19.64 12.47
C ASP A 163 5.63 -19.10 13.86
N HIS A 164 5.76 -17.79 14.07
CA HIS A 164 5.56 -17.17 15.38
C HIS A 164 4.13 -16.64 15.63
N ILE A 165 3.29 -16.56 14.59
CA ILE A 165 1.89 -16.12 14.70
C ILE A 165 0.96 -17.31 14.92
N THR A 166 0.22 -17.25 16.03
CA THR A 166 -0.73 -18.29 16.41
C THR A 166 -2.10 -18.04 15.78
N LEU A 167 -2.80 -19.13 15.44
CA LEU A 167 -4.19 -19.09 14.99
C LEU A 167 -5.08 -18.36 16.02
N ALA A 168 -4.87 -18.62 17.30
CA ALA A 168 -5.63 -18.00 18.38
C ALA A 168 -5.49 -16.46 18.40
N PHE A 169 -4.29 -15.92 18.15
CA PHE A 169 -4.09 -14.47 18.08
C PHE A 169 -4.78 -13.87 16.84
N ALA A 170 -4.59 -14.48 15.67
CA ALA A 170 -5.21 -13.99 14.44
C ALA A 170 -6.74 -14.05 14.51
N GLU A 171 -7.30 -15.13 15.07
CA GLU A 171 -8.73 -15.28 15.29
C GLU A 171 -9.27 -14.24 16.28
N TYR A 172 -8.57 -14.01 17.39
CA TYR A 172 -8.93 -12.95 18.34
C TYR A 172 -9.00 -11.59 17.66
N LYS A 173 -7.98 -11.23 16.86
CA LYS A 173 -7.92 -9.94 16.15
C LYS A 173 -8.96 -9.84 15.03
N TYR A 174 -9.24 -10.92 14.33
CA TYR A 174 -10.33 -10.99 13.37
C TYR A 174 -11.69 -10.73 14.05
N ARG A 175 -11.99 -11.43 15.15
CA ARG A 175 -13.24 -11.25 15.89
C ARG A 175 -13.36 -9.85 16.49
N GLU A 176 -12.29 -9.29 17.04
CA GLU A 176 -12.25 -7.90 17.53
C GLU A 176 -12.59 -6.91 16.41
N LEU A 177 -12.02 -7.10 15.21
CA LEU A 177 -12.28 -6.25 14.06
C LEU A 177 -13.74 -6.34 13.57
N ILE A 178 -14.32 -7.56 13.52
CA ILE A 178 -15.72 -7.75 13.13
C ILE A 178 -16.68 -7.16 14.16
N ALA A 179 -16.48 -7.44 15.45
CA ALA A 179 -17.32 -6.91 16.53
C ALA A 179 -17.28 -5.37 16.55
N TRP A 180 -16.12 -4.77 16.28
CA TRP A 180 -16.03 -3.32 16.12
C TRP A 180 -16.79 -2.83 14.88
N ALA A 181 -16.72 -3.52 13.75
CA ALA A 181 -17.41 -3.14 12.52
C ALA A 181 -18.95 -3.17 12.64
N GLU A 182 -19.50 -4.01 13.51
CA GLU A 182 -20.95 -4.01 13.83
C GLU A 182 -21.40 -2.71 14.52
N THR A 183 -20.47 -1.95 15.09
CA THR A 183 -20.75 -0.66 15.77
C THR A 183 -20.61 0.56 14.85
N LEU A 184 -20.42 0.36 13.54
CA LEU A 184 -20.25 1.45 12.59
C LEU A 184 -21.51 2.34 12.52
N PRO A 185 -21.35 3.68 12.46
CA PRO A 185 -22.48 4.57 12.26
C PRO A 185 -23.11 4.33 10.87
N PRO A 186 -24.42 4.58 10.68
CA PRO A 186 -25.10 4.38 9.40
C PRO A 186 -24.43 5.09 8.22
N SER A 187 -23.79 6.25 8.46
CA SER A 187 -23.01 7.02 7.49
C SER A 187 -21.80 6.27 6.91
N MET A 188 -21.31 5.25 7.61
CA MET A 188 -20.13 4.46 7.27
C MET A 188 -20.47 3.02 6.87
N VAL A 189 -21.75 2.63 6.93
CA VAL A 189 -22.23 1.37 6.36
C VAL A 189 -22.26 1.49 4.83
N ARG A 190 -21.80 0.43 4.15
CA ARG A 190 -21.78 0.41 2.68
C ARG A 190 -23.22 0.36 2.14
N SER A 191 -23.50 1.25 1.18
CA SER A 191 -24.72 1.28 0.37
C SER A 191 -24.36 1.68 -1.06
N GLU A 192 -25.33 1.63 -1.98
CA GLU A 192 -25.12 2.11 -3.35
C GLU A 192 -24.83 3.61 -3.43
N GLN A 193 -25.34 4.38 -2.46
CA GLN A 193 -25.16 5.83 -2.38
C GLN A 193 -23.96 6.25 -1.50
N SER A 194 -23.16 5.28 -1.04
CA SER A 194 -21.99 5.58 -0.23
C SER A 194 -21.06 6.56 -0.94
N ARG A 195 -20.46 7.48 -0.19
CA ARG A 195 -19.44 8.38 -0.74
C ARG A 195 -18.12 7.62 -0.96
N HIS A 196 -17.27 8.12 -1.85
CA HIS A 196 -16.00 7.48 -2.23
C HIS A 196 -15.14 7.09 -1.00
N HIS A 197 -15.13 7.93 0.04
CA HIS A 197 -14.38 7.71 1.27
C HIS A 197 -14.82 6.48 2.08
N VAL A 198 -16.12 6.19 2.07
CA VAL A 198 -16.69 5.00 2.71
C VAL A 198 -16.16 3.76 2.00
N LEU A 199 -16.09 3.78 0.66
CA LEU A 199 -15.58 2.64 -0.11
C LEU A 199 -14.07 2.45 0.05
N ILE A 200 -13.28 3.52 0.14
CA ILE A 200 -11.86 3.42 0.50
C ILE A 200 -11.71 2.74 1.87
N PHE A 201 -12.50 3.16 2.86
CA PHE A 201 -12.50 2.52 4.17
C PHE A 201 -12.84 1.03 4.10
N HIS A 202 -13.88 0.64 3.34
CA HIS A 202 -14.23 -0.78 3.17
C HIS A 202 -13.14 -1.56 2.42
N ILE A 203 -12.43 -0.96 1.47
CA ILE A 203 -11.25 -1.57 0.85
C ILE A 203 -10.19 -1.86 1.93
N TRP A 204 -9.85 -0.89 2.77
CA TRP A 204 -8.91 -1.10 3.88
C TRP A 204 -9.38 -2.13 4.89
N PHE A 205 -10.67 -2.13 5.23
CA PHE A 205 -11.26 -3.11 6.13
C PHE A 205 -11.07 -4.54 5.62
N HIS A 206 -11.34 -4.79 4.34
CA HIS A 206 -11.13 -6.11 3.76
C HIS A 206 -9.65 -6.46 3.60
N VAL A 207 -8.80 -5.49 3.23
CA VAL A 207 -7.34 -5.68 3.22
C VAL A 207 -6.86 -6.11 4.60
N ALA A 208 -7.29 -5.43 5.66
CA ALA A 208 -6.93 -5.78 7.03
C ALA A 208 -7.33 -7.21 7.42
N ILE A 209 -8.53 -7.66 7.03
CA ILE A 209 -8.94 -9.05 7.25
C ILE A 209 -7.97 -10.01 6.55
N LEU A 210 -7.65 -9.74 5.28
CA LEU A 210 -6.70 -10.55 4.52
C LEU A 210 -5.33 -10.55 5.20
N SER A 211 -4.79 -9.40 5.59
CA SER A 211 -3.49 -9.28 6.23
C SER A 211 -3.42 -9.98 7.60
N ILE A 212 -4.50 -9.94 8.41
CA ILE A 212 -4.57 -10.68 9.68
C ILE A 212 -4.47 -12.19 9.42
N LEU A 213 -5.16 -12.70 8.41
CA LEU A 213 -5.25 -14.14 8.14
C LEU A 213 -4.11 -14.66 7.26
N HIS A 214 -3.38 -13.79 6.58
CA HIS A 214 -2.35 -14.11 5.58
C HIS A 214 -1.30 -15.13 6.05
N PRO A 215 -0.70 -15.02 7.27
CA PRO A 215 0.29 -16.00 7.73
C PRO A 215 -0.26 -17.44 7.82
N LEU A 216 -1.59 -17.57 8.02
CA LEU A 216 -2.24 -18.85 8.19
C LEU A 216 -2.65 -19.46 6.84
N THR A 217 -3.01 -18.64 5.86
CA THR A 217 -3.39 -19.10 4.52
C THR A 217 -2.20 -19.64 3.75
N VAL A 218 -1.03 -19.01 3.90
CA VAL A 218 0.22 -19.51 3.32
C VAL A 218 0.57 -20.89 3.90
N ARG A 219 0.44 -21.08 5.23
CA ARG A 219 0.67 -22.37 5.90
C ARG A 219 -0.29 -23.46 5.40
N ALA A 220 -1.55 -23.11 5.15
CA ALA A 220 -2.56 -24.06 4.71
C ALA A 220 -2.41 -24.51 3.25
N ARG A 221 -1.48 -23.92 2.46
CA ARG A 221 -1.37 -24.09 0.99
C ARG A 221 -2.72 -23.93 0.25
N GLY A 222 -3.64 -23.23 0.88
CA GLY A 222 -4.98 -22.98 0.37
C GLY A 222 -5.05 -21.55 -0.13
N SER A 223 -5.29 -21.36 -1.42
CA SER A 223 -5.77 -20.07 -1.93
C SER A 223 -7.06 -19.76 -1.18
N LEU A 224 -7.03 -18.77 -0.28
CA LEU A 224 -8.27 -18.22 0.25
C LEU A 224 -8.94 -17.57 -0.95
N ARG A 225 -9.86 -18.31 -1.61
CA ARG A 225 -10.60 -17.89 -2.80
C ARG A 225 -11.40 -16.64 -2.48
N SER A 226 -10.76 -15.49 -2.49
CA SER A 226 -11.37 -14.21 -2.12
C SER A 226 -12.02 -13.59 -3.35
N VAL A 227 -12.92 -14.33 -3.98
CA VAL A 227 -13.73 -13.85 -5.11
C VAL A 227 -14.48 -12.56 -4.72
N ARG A 228 -14.83 -12.43 -3.43
CA ARG A 228 -15.59 -11.28 -2.90
C ARG A 228 -14.75 -10.00 -2.73
N PHE A 229 -13.44 -10.09 -2.47
CA PHE A 229 -12.61 -8.89 -2.33
C PHE A 229 -12.33 -8.21 -3.66
N LYS A 230 -12.12 -9.01 -4.73
CA LYS A 230 -11.82 -8.53 -6.10
C LYS A 230 -12.83 -7.47 -6.58
N THR A 231 -14.09 -7.56 -6.14
CA THR A 231 -15.17 -6.65 -6.53
C THR A 231 -15.03 -5.23 -5.94
N PHE A 232 -14.36 -5.02 -4.80
CA PHE A 232 -14.32 -3.70 -4.16
C PHE A 232 -13.51 -2.66 -4.96
N PRO A 233 -12.24 -2.93 -5.33
CA PRO A 233 -11.48 -2.02 -6.18
C PRO A 233 -12.14 -1.78 -7.55
N LEU A 234 -12.80 -2.80 -8.12
CA LEU A 234 -13.57 -2.69 -9.37
C LEU A 234 -14.74 -1.71 -9.25
N VAL A 235 -15.59 -1.88 -8.23
CA VAL A 235 -16.74 -1.01 -7.98
C VAL A 235 -16.28 0.43 -7.72
N TYR A 236 -15.20 0.59 -6.96
CA TYR A 236 -14.63 1.90 -6.70
C TYR A 236 -14.14 2.59 -7.99
N ARG A 237 -13.38 1.87 -8.82
CA ARG A 237 -12.89 2.37 -10.10
C ARG A 237 -14.01 2.73 -11.08
N LYS A 238 -15.10 1.96 -11.08
CA LYS A 238 -16.28 2.18 -11.93
C LYS A 238 -17.06 3.42 -11.52
N ASN A 239 -17.27 3.61 -10.22
CA ASN A 239 -18.25 4.58 -9.72
C ASN A 239 -17.65 5.93 -9.31
N TYR A 240 -16.33 6.04 -9.10
CA TYR A 240 -15.73 7.27 -8.57
C TYR A 240 -14.52 7.71 -9.39
N MET A 241 -14.56 8.95 -9.88
CA MET A 241 -13.41 9.59 -10.55
C MET A 241 -12.21 9.72 -9.62
N SER A 242 -12.41 9.79 -8.30
CA SER A 242 -11.31 9.81 -7.33
C SER A 242 -10.35 8.65 -7.45
N SER A 243 -10.78 7.52 -8.01
CA SER A 243 -9.92 6.39 -8.36
C SER A 243 -8.70 6.74 -9.22
N THR A 244 -8.75 7.82 -10.01
CA THR A 244 -7.64 8.21 -10.90
C THR A 244 -6.59 9.09 -10.22
N TYR A 245 -6.90 9.70 -9.07
CA TYR A 245 -6.03 10.70 -8.45
C TYR A 245 -5.85 10.56 -6.93
N THR A 246 -6.53 9.63 -6.26
CA THR A 246 -6.24 9.30 -4.84
C THR A 246 -5.42 8.03 -4.74
N MET A 247 -4.28 8.08 -4.07
CA MET A 247 -3.49 6.87 -3.82
C MET A 247 -4.13 5.93 -2.81
N LEU A 248 -4.99 6.43 -1.90
CA LEU A 248 -5.47 5.70 -0.71
C LEU A 248 -6.01 4.27 -0.92
N TRP A 249 -6.50 3.91 -2.10
CA TRP A 249 -7.05 2.58 -2.38
C TRP A 249 -6.05 1.60 -3.02
N HIS A 250 -4.80 2.04 -3.27
CA HIS A 250 -3.77 1.26 -3.97
C HIS A 250 -3.42 -0.06 -3.26
N THR A 251 -3.47 -0.09 -1.92
CA THR A 251 -3.24 -1.33 -1.16
C THR A 251 -4.22 -2.44 -1.55
N GLY A 252 -5.45 -2.08 -1.93
CA GLY A 252 -6.42 -3.03 -2.46
C GLY A 252 -6.04 -3.57 -3.83
N LEU A 253 -5.42 -2.77 -4.70
CA LEU A 253 -4.91 -3.23 -6.00
C LEU A 253 -3.77 -4.23 -5.82
N ILE A 254 -2.82 -3.97 -4.90
CA ILE A 254 -1.73 -4.92 -4.59
C ILE A 254 -2.31 -6.27 -4.16
N HIS A 255 -3.30 -6.28 -3.26
CA HIS A 255 -3.93 -7.51 -2.80
C HIS A 255 -4.70 -8.24 -3.90
N VAL A 256 -5.38 -7.49 -4.80
CA VAL A 256 -6.03 -8.10 -5.97
C VAL A 256 -4.97 -8.72 -6.90
N ALA A 257 -3.87 -8.04 -7.19
CA ALA A 257 -2.82 -8.58 -8.04
C ALA A 257 -2.22 -9.86 -7.43
N ASN A 258 -1.82 -9.84 -6.15
CA ASN A 258 -1.25 -10.99 -5.45
C ASN A 258 -2.20 -12.20 -5.43
N ALA A 259 -3.48 -11.98 -5.17
CA ALA A 259 -4.46 -13.06 -5.13
C ALA A 259 -4.70 -13.73 -6.50
N ASN A 260 -4.43 -13.02 -7.61
CA ASN A 260 -4.62 -13.56 -8.96
C ASN A 260 -3.32 -14.14 -9.53
N LEU A 261 -2.17 -13.52 -9.26
CA LEU A 261 -0.88 -14.05 -9.69
C LEU A 261 -0.51 -15.34 -8.95
N GLY A 262 -0.97 -15.52 -7.71
CA GLY A 262 -0.83 -16.78 -6.99
C GLY A 262 -1.80 -17.90 -7.41
N ASP A 263 -2.75 -17.65 -8.31
CA ASP A 263 -3.73 -18.64 -8.80
C ASP A 263 -4.03 -18.43 -10.30
N THR A 264 -3.00 -18.61 -11.13
CA THR A 264 -3.10 -18.46 -12.60
C THR A 264 -4.00 -19.51 -13.27
N LYS A 265 -4.55 -20.46 -12.50
CA LYS A 265 -5.59 -21.39 -12.97
C LYS A 265 -6.95 -20.71 -13.13
N ASP A 266 -7.21 -19.61 -12.43
CA ASP A 266 -8.41 -18.79 -12.65
C ASP A 266 -8.29 -18.08 -14.00
N PRO A 267 -9.14 -18.37 -15.02
CA PRO A 267 -9.03 -17.75 -16.34
C PRO A 267 -9.11 -16.21 -16.30
N ALA A 268 -9.65 -15.64 -15.23
CA ALA A 268 -9.73 -14.20 -15.05
C ALA A 268 -8.43 -13.54 -14.54
N TRP A 269 -7.36 -14.29 -14.23
CA TRP A 269 -6.14 -13.73 -13.64
C TRP A 269 -5.54 -12.62 -14.51
N ARG A 270 -5.51 -12.81 -15.83
CA ARG A 270 -5.02 -11.80 -16.80
C ARG A 270 -5.88 -10.54 -16.76
N PHE A 271 -7.20 -10.68 -16.73
CA PHE A 271 -8.11 -9.54 -16.61
C PHE A 271 -7.79 -8.69 -15.36
N TYR A 272 -7.57 -9.34 -14.21
CA TYR A 272 -7.25 -8.62 -12.97
C TYR A 272 -5.85 -8.00 -12.97
N LEU A 273 -4.86 -8.66 -13.59
CA LEU A 273 -3.53 -8.08 -13.79
C LEU A 273 -3.63 -6.80 -14.63
N PHE A 274 -4.26 -6.87 -15.80
CA PHE A 274 -4.43 -5.71 -16.68
C PHE A 274 -5.25 -4.61 -16.03
N PHE A 275 -6.30 -4.96 -15.28
CA PHE A 275 -7.07 -4.01 -14.49
C PHE A 275 -6.17 -3.25 -13.51
N CYS A 276 -5.29 -3.95 -12.77
CA CYS A 276 -4.37 -3.31 -11.83
C CYS A 276 -3.36 -2.40 -12.54
N ILE A 277 -2.72 -2.88 -13.61
CA ILE A 277 -1.76 -2.11 -14.43
C ILE A 277 -2.42 -0.83 -14.96
N GLN A 278 -3.64 -0.93 -15.52
CA GLN A 278 -4.36 0.23 -16.03
C GLN A 278 -4.70 1.23 -14.92
N CYS A 279 -5.06 0.76 -13.72
CA CYS A 279 -5.33 1.62 -12.59
C CYS A 279 -4.07 2.38 -12.14
N TYR A 280 -2.93 1.70 -12.04
CA TYR A 280 -1.65 2.37 -11.78
C TYR A 280 -1.22 3.30 -12.91
N GLY A 281 -1.53 2.96 -14.16
CA GLY A 281 -1.28 3.81 -15.33
C GLY A 281 -2.09 5.11 -15.33
N ARG A 282 -3.22 5.15 -14.59
CA ARG A 282 -3.96 6.40 -14.31
C ARG A 282 -3.35 7.14 -13.11
N LEU A 283 -3.06 6.42 -12.03
CA LEU A 283 -2.48 7.01 -10.81
C LEU A 283 -1.11 7.65 -11.05
N ARG A 284 -0.31 7.14 -12.00
CA ARG A 284 1.01 7.71 -12.33
C ARG A 284 0.98 9.18 -12.77
N GLN A 285 -0.17 9.67 -13.22
CA GLN A 285 -0.34 11.08 -13.55
C GLN A 285 -0.16 11.99 -12.32
N ALA A 286 -0.57 11.49 -11.15
CA ALA A 286 -0.47 12.14 -9.84
C ALA A 286 0.71 11.64 -8.99
N TYR A 287 1.12 10.38 -9.19
CA TYR A 287 2.02 9.68 -8.26
C TYR A 287 3.06 8.84 -9.01
N ARG A 288 4.31 9.27 -9.02
CA ARG A 288 5.41 8.58 -9.71
C ARG A 288 5.65 7.16 -9.20
N PHE A 289 5.46 6.88 -7.91
CA PHE A 289 5.63 5.53 -7.37
C PHE A 289 4.74 4.49 -8.07
N ALA A 290 3.61 4.91 -8.65
CA ALA A 290 2.72 4.01 -9.37
C ALA A 290 3.44 3.31 -10.53
N GLU A 291 4.40 3.99 -11.19
CA GLU A 291 5.22 3.44 -12.27
C GLU A 291 6.00 2.21 -11.81
N ALA A 292 6.73 2.35 -10.70
CA ALA A 292 7.48 1.24 -10.11
C ALA A 292 6.54 0.09 -9.70
N ILE A 293 5.34 0.39 -9.19
CA ILE A 293 4.36 -0.67 -8.90
C ILE A 293 3.96 -1.42 -10.17
N GLY A 294 3.61 -0.72 -11.25
CA GLY A 294 3.26 -1.35 -12.53
C GLY A 294 4.35 -2.31 -13.01
N ARG A 295 5.61 -1.86 -12.98
CA ARG A 295 6.80 -2.67 -13.32
C ARG A 295 6.97 -3.88 -12.42
N SER A 296 6.80 -3.71 -11.11
CA SER A 296 6.88 -4.80 -10.14
C SER A 296 5.81 -5.88 -10.38
N LEU A 297 4.57 -5.48 -10.72
CA LEU A 297 3.49 -6.41 -11.01
C LEU A 297 3.73 -7.21 -12.29
N LEU A 298 4.31 -6.58 -13.32
CA LEU A 298 4.74 -7.28 -14.54
C LEU A 298 5.88 -8.26 -14.25
N SER A 299 6.83 -7.89 -13.39
CA SER A 299 7.92 -8.77 -12.96
C SER A 299 7.39 -9.99 -12.21
N MET A 300 6.43 -9.79 -11.30
CA MET A 300 5.73 -10.90 -10.64
C MET A 300 4.99 -11.78 -11.64
N ALA A 301 4.33 -11.18 -12.64
CA ALA A 301 3.61 -11.91 -13.69
C ALA A 301 4.54 -12.72 -14.59
N LEU A 302 5.77 -12.27 -14.83
CA LEU A 302 6.80 -13.03 -15.56
C LEU A 302 7.33 -14.23 -14.77
N GLN A 303 7.45 -14.09 -13.45
CA GLN A 303 7.98 -15.14 -12.58
C GLN A 303 6.95 -16.20 -12.21
N GLN A 304 5.73 -15.77 -11.88
CA GLN A 304 4.69 -16.59 -11.27
C GLN A 304 3.54 -16.88 -12.22
N GLY A 305 3.37 -16.04 -13.24
CA GLY A 305 2.30 -16.18 -14.22
C GLY A 305 2.82 -16.65 -15.57
N ASP A 306 1.87 -17.02 -16.42
CA ASP A 306 2.14 -17.40 -17.80
C ASP A 306 2.12 -16.16 -18.71
N LEU A 307 2.75 -15.06 -18.28
CA LEU A 307 2.91 -13.85 -19.10
C LEU A 307 4.23 -13.97 -19.88
N PRO A 308 4.20 -13.95 -21.22
CA PRO A 308 5.43 -13.95 -22.03
C PRO A 308 6.20 -12.63 -21.90
N ALA A 309 7.54 -12.72 -21.94
CA ALA A 309 8.45 -11.56 -21.93
C ALA A 309 8.13 -10.51 -22.99
N SER A 310 7.83 -10.93 -24.23
CA SER A 310 7.48 -10.02 -25.33
C SER A 310 6.21 -9.21 -25.04
N GLU A 311 5.19 -9.86 -24.48
CA GLU A 311 3.94 -9.21 -24.08
C GLU A 311 4.17 -8.28 -22.89
N ALA A 312 4.95 -8.71 -21.88
CA ALA A 312 5.30 -7.88 -20.74
C ALA A 312 6.05 -6.60 -21.15
N ARG A 313 7.03 -6.70 -22.07
CA ARG A 313 7.74 -5.53 -22.60
C ARG A 313 6.81 -4.61 -23.39
N HIS A 314 5.92 -5.16 -24.23
CA HIS A 314 4.95 -4.34 -24.96
C HIS A 314 4.01 -3.58 -24.02
N ILE A 315 3.55 -4.23 -22.94
CA ILE A 315 2.76 -3.55 -21.90
C ILE A 315 3.61 -2.48 -21.23
N MET A 316 4.89 -2.77 -20.93
CA MET A 316 5.80 -1.82 -20.29
C MET A 316 6.04 -0.60 -21.17
N GLU A 317 6.24 -0.78 -22.48
CA GLU A 317 6.37 0.30 -23.45
C GLU A 317 5.14 1.22 -23.41
N GLN A 318 3.92 0.69 -23.52
CA GLN A 318 2.69 1.49 -23.38
C GLN A 318 2.57 2.17 -22.00
N TYR A 319 3.11 1.50 -20.99
CA TYR A 319 3.13 1.94 -19.61
C TYR A 319 4.28 2.91 -19.30
N GLU A 320 5.23 3.14 -20.20
CA GLU A 320 6.33 4.12 -20.06
C GLU A 320 6.30 5.20 -21.14
N GLU A 321 5.68 4.97 -22.30
CA GLU A 321 5.61 5.89 -23.45
C GLU A 321 4.99 7.26 -23.09
N SER A 322 4.17 7.32 -22.04
CA SER A 322 3.68 8.59 -21.49
C SER A 322 4.45 9.04 -20.24
N ARG A 323 5.76 8.78 -20.18
CA ARG A 323 6.69 9.34 -19.18
C ARG A 323 6.62 10.86 -19.27
N LEU A 324 5.83 11.44 -18.37
CA LEU A 324 5.78 12.87 -18.14
C LEU A 324 7.10 13.24 -17.46
N ILE A 325 8.13 13.52 -18.26
CA ILE A 325 9.44 14.04 -17.87
C ILE A 325 10.38 12.95 -17.31
N ASN A 326 11.56 12.79 -17.91
CA ASN A 326 12.66 12.00 -17.35
C ASN A 326 13.14 12.69 -16.06
N PRO A 327 12.83 12.16 -14.87
CA PRO A 327 13.23 12.78 -13.63
C PRO A 327 14.74 12.61 -13.44
N PRO A 328 15.43 13.54 -12.77
CA PRO A 328 16.86 13.41 -12.50
C PRO A 328 17.21 12.30 -11.49
N TYR A 329 16.23 11.63 -10.88
CA TYR A 329 16.42 10.64 -9.82
C TYR A 329 15.48 9.44 -9.97
N ASP A 330 15.99 8.26 -9.59
CA ASP A 330 15.26 6.99 -9.60
C ASP A 330 14.07 6.98 -8.64
N ILE A 331 13.07 6.16 -8.97
CA ILE A 331 11.86 5.99 -8.18
C ILE A 331 12.16 5.03 -7.02
N ARG A 332 12.00 5.51 -5.80
CA ARG A 332 12.13 4.72 -4.57
C ARG A 332 10.75 4.32 -4.06
N ALA A 333 10.56 3.00 -3.89
CA ALA A 333 9.34 2.36 -3.44
C ALA A 333 9.66 1.08 -2.65
N THR A 334 9.97 1.26 -1.37
CA THR A 334 10.38 0.25 -0.38
C THR A 334 9.23 -0.58 0.18
N PHE A 335 7.97 -0.25 -0.10
CA PHE A 335 6.83 -1.06 0.30
C PHE A 335 6.70 -2.33 -0.54
N MET A 336 5.96 -3.32 -0.03
CA MET A 336 5.92 -4.68 -0.59
C MET A 336 5.00 -4.78 -1.80
N ALA A 337 5.49 -5.38 -2.88
CA ALA A 337 4.68 -5.80 -4.03
C ALA A 337 4.24 -7.25 -3.89
N ASP A 338 5.17 -8.17 -3.59
CA ASP A 338 4.85 -9.58 -3.39
C ASP A 338 4.58 -9.88 -1.89
N LEU A 339 3.31 -10.03 -1.55
CA LEU A 339 2.88 -10.25 -0.17
C LEU A 339 3.21 -11.67 0.33
N ASN A 340 3.42 -12.64 -0.56
CA ASN A 340 3.82 -13.98 -0.17
C ASN A 340 5.33 -14.03 0.09
N LEU A 341 6.13 -13.49 -0.83
CA LEU A 341 7.59 -13.42 -0.67
C LEU A 341 7.98 -12.55 0.52
N ALA A 342 7.21 -11.50 0.83
CA ALA A 342 7.45 -10.63 1.98
C ALA A 342 7.41 -11.37 3.33
N MET A 343 6.85 -12.59 3.38
CA MET A 343 6.80 -13.40 4.60
C MET A 343 8.14 -14.04 4.96
N THR A 344 9.01 -14.23 3.98
CA THR A 344 10.30 -14.91 4.11
C THR A 344 11.48 -14.03 3.70
N ASN A 345 11.29 -13.17 2.70
CA ASN A 345 12.31 -12.29 2.17
C ASN A 345 11.74 -10.90 1.80
N PRO A 346 11.54 -10.02 2.79
CA PRO A 346 11.00 -8.68 2.58
C PRO A 346 11.81 -7.80 1.62
N SER A 347 13.15 -7.96 1.56
CA SER A 347 13.98 -7.13 0.68
C SER A 347 13.70 -7.42 -0.79
N GLU A 348 13.61 -8.70 -1.17
CA GLU A 348 13.31 -9.13 -2.54
C GLU A 348 11.83 -8.95 -2.91
N ALA A 349 10.95 -8.83 -1.91
CA ALA A 349 9.51 -8.65 -2.12
C ALA A 349 9.08 -7.19 -2.35
N SER A 350 10.02 -6.26 -2.21
CA SER A 350 9.76 -4.82 -2.38
C SER A 350 9.43 -4.46 -3.83
N VAL A 351 8.64 -3.39 -4.01
CA VAL A 351 8.34 -2.84 -5.33
C VAL A 351 9.63 -2.47 -6.07
N GLU A 352 10.58 -1.81 -5.39
CA GLU A 352 11.88 -1.44 -5.94
C GLU A 352 12.65 -2.66 -6.47
N SER A 353 12.88 -3.67 -5.63
CA SER A 353 13.64 -4.87 -6.04
C SER A 353 12.99 -5.60 -7.21
N LEU A 354 11.66 -5.76 -7.19
CA LEU A 354 10.96 -6.42 -8.29
C LEU A 354 10.96 -5.60 -9.57
N ALA A 355 10.80 -4.27 -9.47
CA ALA A 355 10.82 -3.39 -10.64
C ALA A 355 12.21 -3.37 -11.32
N ASP A 356 13.29 -3.35 -10.54
CA ASP A 356 14.66 -3.33 -11.05
C ASP A 356 15.02 -4.63 -11.77
N ARG A 357 14.52 -5.75 -11.27
CA ARG A 357 14.78 -7.09 -11.84
C ARG A 357 13.95 -7.42 -13.08
N PHE A 358 13.06 -6.52 -13.53
CA PHE A 358 12.15 -6.79 -14.65
C PHE A 358 12.86 -7.30 -15.91
N GLU A 359 13.90 -6.59 -16.37
CA GLU A 359 14.60 -6.97 -17.61
C GLU A 359 15.38 -8.26 -17.44
N ASP A 360 16.04 -8.45 -16.29
CA ASP A 360 16.80 -9.67 -16.00
C ASP A 360 15.88 -10.90 -16.03
N ILE A 361 14.67 -10.79 -15.46
CA ILE A 361 13.66 -11.85 -15.47
C ILE A 361 13.15 -12.10 -16.89
N ALA A 362 12.84 -11.05 -17.65
CA ALA A 362 12.34 -11.15 -19.01
C ALA A 362 13.36 -11.85 -19.93
N ILE A 363 14.63 -11.44 -19.86
CA ILE A 363 15.73 -12.04 -20.62
C ILE A 363 15.91 -13.52 -20.22
N PHE A 364 15.90 -13.82 -18.92
CA PHE A 364 16.04 -15.21 -18.44
C PHE A 364 14.93 -16.11 -18.99
N GLN A 365 13.67 -15.64 -18.97
CA GLN A 365 12.52 -16.40 -19.48
C GLN A 365 12.66 -16.70 -20.99
N GLU A 366 13.14 -15.74 -21.78
CA GLU A 366 13.39 -15.91 -23.22
C GLU A 366 14.45 -16.98 -23.49
N PHE A 367 15.55 -16.96 -22.74
CA PHE A 367 16.58 -17.99 -22.84
C PHE A 367 16.04 -19.38 -22.48
N THR A 368 15.29 -19.51 -21.38
CA THR A 368 14.75 -20.82 -20.99
C THR A 368 13.71 -21.36 -21.96
N ASN A 369 12.89 -20.47 -22.54
CA ASN A 369 11.86 -20.88 -23.51
C ASN A 369 12.47 -21.23 -24.88
N ALA A 370 13.53 -20.55 -25.31
CA ALA A 370 14.24 -20.83 -26.55
C ALA A 370 14.97 -22.19 -26.52
N VAL A 371 15.51 -22.58 -25.37
CA VAL A 371 16.18 -23.89 -25.20
C VAL A 371 15.16 -25.03 -25.17
N GLY A 372 13.95 -24.80 -24.62
CA GLY A 372 12.87 -25.80 -24.62
C GLY A 372 12.22 -26.05 -25.98
N SER A 373 12.35 -25.13 -26.93
CA SER A 373 11.87 -25.29 -28.32
C SER A 373 12.93 -25.83 -29.28
N GLY A 374 14.17 -26.03 -28.83
CA GLY A 374 15.32 -26.39 -29.67
C GLY A 374 15.61 -27.89 -29.81
N GLU A 375 14.86 -28.78 -29.14
CA GLU A 375 15.09 -30.24 -29.20
C GLU A 375 14.13 -31.00 -30.13
N ASP A 376 13.16 -30.34 -30.77
CA ASP A 376 12.20 -30.99 -31.69
C ASP A 376 12.44 -30.69 -33.19
N GLU A 377 13.56 -30.06 -33.55
CA GLU A 377 14.02 -30.01 -34.93
C GLU A 377 15.35 -30.74 -35.07
N LEU A 378 15.27 -32.03 -35.42
CA LEU A 378 15.98 -32.67 -36.53
C LEU A 378 15.90 -34.20 -36.40
N ILE A 379 15.23 -34.85 -37.35
CA ILE A 379 15.85 -35.76 -38.34
C ILE A 379 14.78 -35.93 -39.44
N GLU A 380 14.86 -35.12 -40.49
CA GLU A 380 14.40 -35.57 -41.80
C GLU A 380 15.34 -36.70 -42.22
N SER A 381 14.83 -37.94 -42.22
CA SER A 381 15.53 -39.05 -42.85
C SER A 381 15.37 -38.91 -44.35
N ASP A 382 16.42 -38.41 -45.01
CA ASP A 382 16.69 -38.61 -46.43
C ASP A 382 16.69 -40.12 -46.70
N ASP A 383 15.65 -40.63 -47.35
CA ASP A 383 15.70 -41.94 -48.00
C ASP A 383 15.30 -41.79 -49.48
N ASN A 384 16.28 -41.29 -50.25
CA ASN A 384 16.33 -41.48 -51.68
C ASN A 384 16.91 -42.88 -51.96
N SER A 385 16.03 -43.85 -52.16
CA SER A 385 16.36 -45.12 -52.80
C SER A 385 15.50 -45.28 -54.06
N TRP A 386 16.20 -45.32 -55.19
CA TRP A 386 15.67 -45.47 -56.54
C TRP A 386 15.03 -46.84 -56.83
N ASP A 387 14.15 -46.82 -57.82
CA ASP A 387 13.91 -47.85 -58.85
C ASP A 387 12.91 -49.01 -58.66
N THR A 388 11.87 -48.93 -59.51
CA THR A 388 11.23 -49.98 -60.35
C THR A 388 10.63 -51.23 -59.71
N LEU A 389 9.29 -51.29 -59.66
CA LEU A 389 8.38 -52.07 -60.54
C LEU A 389 6.93 -52.02 -60.06
#